data_AF-A0A843VYU7-F1
#
_entry.id   AF-A0A843VYU7-F1
#
_cell.length_a   1.000
_cell.length_b   1.000
_cell.length_c   1.000
_cell.angle_alpha   90.00
_cell.angle_beta   90.00
_cell.angle_gamma   90.00
#
_symmetry.space_group_name_H-M   'P 1'
#
loop_
_entity.id
_entity.type
_entity.pdbx_description
1 polymer ?
#
loop_
_entity_poly.entity_id
_entity_poly.type
_entity_poly.pdbx_seq_one_letter_code
_entity_poly.pdbx_strand_id
1 'polypeptide(L)'
;MGWSHPGISLEDLLRLIKGFVDILILASGYRSSGLPASWDAENIKKAISWGAFFENLFSHLSESEEYEVLVKELDEALLELTSSSSFPQGLKCLSSETLSRARFIVLEFFSQNLSLGAGHLNALLNASVETDLHDLAISDAVGINLYIEKLTKQVKSHDVITVNGLFVKDSATKPEFPDSSKPKGLSVSSSVSATNASDMKTKQRNATDHSSFIIQELLKRQASVSCLSSCEESLDSFQGLIVGNNFSDVELELLREQPCDAILPSPCPHCCAPAAVDEVQ
;
A
#
# COMPACT_ATOMS: atom_id res chain seq x y z
N MET A 1 32.08 6.88 24.25
CA MET A 1 31.06 7.57 23.45
C MET A 1 31.78 8.14 22.26
N GLY A 2 31.49 7.62 21.06
CA GLY A 2 31.99 8.14 19.79
C GLY A 2 31.07 9.24 19.24
N TRP A 3 29.91 9.46 19.85
CA TRP A 3 28.95 10.47 19.44
C TRP A 3 29.55 11.88 19.52
N SER A 4 29.61 12.56 18.37
CA SER A 4 30.29 13.84 18.19
C SER A 4 29.46 14.85 17.37
N HIS A 5 28.12 14.85 17.48
CA HIS A 5 27.30 15.83 16.76
C HIS A 5 27.32 17.23 17.45
N PRO A 6 27.62 18.33 16.72
CA PRO A 6 27.83 19.65 17.32
C PRO A 6 26.56 20.30 17.89
N GLY A 7 25.38 19.88 17.43
CA GLY A 7 24.10 20.48 17.78
C GLY A 7 23.23 19.71 18.78
N ILE A 8 23.56 18.44 19.09
CA ILE A 8 22.72 17.63 19.99
C ILE A 8 23.51 16.47 20.61
N SER A 9 23.33 16.24 21.90
CA SER A 9 23.87 15.06 22.57
C SER A 9 23.06 13.81 22.22
N LEU A 10 23.67 12.62 22.32
CA LEU A 10 22.95 11.36 22.08
C LEU A 10 21.77 11.18 23.05
N GLU A 11 21.94 11.58 24.32
CA GLU A 11 20.87 11.51 25.32
C GLU A 11 19.67 12.40 24.95
N ASP A 12 19.93 13.64 24.53
CA ASP A 12 18.88 14.57 24.12
C ASP A 12 18.19 14.08 22.84
N LEU A 13 18.95 13.53 21.89
CA LEU A 13 18.38 12.93 20.68
C LEU A 13 17.43 11.78 21.02
N LEU A 14 17.81 10.87 21.92
CA LEU A 14 16.93 9.78 22.37
C LEU A 14 15.68 10.30 23.08
N ARG A 15 15.77 11.43 23.80
CA ARG A 15 14.60 12.08 24.41
C ARG A 15 13.64 12.64 23.35
N LEU A 16 14.17 13.25 22.30
CA LEU A 16 13.36 13.69 21.15
C LEU A 16 12.73 12.49 20.43
N ILE A 17 13.47 11.40 20.23
CA ILE A 17 12.94 10.19 19.60
C ILE A 17 11.77 9.60 20.41
N LYS A 18 11.85 9.60 21.75
CA LYS A 18 10.71 9.19 22.60
C LYS A 18 9.48 10.10 22.38
N GLY A 19 9.68 11.41 22.36
CA GLY A 19 8.58 12.35 22.05
C GLY A 19 8.00 12.16 20.65
N PHE A 20 8.83 11.82 19.67
CA PHE A 20 8.39 11.48 18.32
C PHE A 20 7.55 10.19 18.30
N VAL A 21 7.97 9.16 19.03
CA VAL A 21 7.19 7.93 19.23
C VAL A 21 5.81 8.25 19.82
N ASP A 22 5.73 9.12 20.83
CA ASP A 22 4.44 9.55 21.39
C ASP A 22 3.55 10.23 20.34
N ILE A 23 4.13 11.07 19.46
CA ILE A 23 3.40 11.68 18.33
C ILE A 23 2.87 10.59 17.39
N LEU A 24 3.66 9.59 17.04
CA LEU A 24 3.23 8.48 16.16
C LEU A 24 2.10 7.66 16.80
N ILE A 25 2.18 7.37 18.11
CA ILE A 25 1.10 6.70 18.85
C ILE A 25 -0.19 7.52 18.74
N LEU A 26 -0.13 8.83 19.00
CA LEU A 26 -1.30 9.71 18.90
C LEU A 26 -1.82 9.82 17.46
N ALA A 27 -0.91 9.79 16.48
CA ALA A 27 -1.25 9.81 15.06
C ALA A 27 -1.93 8.51 14.61
N SER A 28 -1.81 7.41 15.36
CA SER A 28 -2.55 6.14 15.10
C SER A 28 -4.04 6.17 15.48
N GLY A 29 -4.51 7.27 16.09
CA GLY A 29 -5.93 7.63 16.11
C GLY A 29 -6.58 7.66 17.48
N TYR A 30 -5.92 7.15 18.52
CA TYR A 30 -6.47 7.14 19.87
C TYR A 30 -5.49 7.72 20.89
N ARG A 31 -6.04 8.46 21.86
CA ARG A 31 -5.31 8.89 23.05
C ARG A 31 -5.33 7.79 24.09
N SER A 32 -4.47 7.89 25.11
CA SER A 32 -4.44 6.96 26.25
C SER A 32 -5.79 6.82 26.98
N SER A 33 -6.69 7.80 26.86
CA SER A 33 -8.06 7.73 27.39
C SER A 33 -9.02 6.87 26.56
N GLY A 34 -8.58 6.27 25.44
CA GLY A 34 -9.43 5.55 24.49
C GLY A 34 -10.33 6.45 23.63
N LEU A 35 -10.20 7.77 23.76
CA LEU A 35 -10.92 8.72 22.90
C LEU A 35 -10.14 8.95 21.60
N PRO A 36 -10.83 9.22 20.48
CA PRO A 36 -10.16 9.62 19.25
C PRO A 36 -9.21 10.79 19.50
N ALA A 37 -8.01 10.70 18.93
CA ALA A 37 -7.08 11.81 18.89
C ALA A 37 -7.60 12.85 17.89
N SER A 38 -7.80 14.09 18.34
CA SER A 38 -8.21 15.18 17.46
C SER A 38 -6.98 15.84 16.85
N TRP A 39 -6.91 15.85 15.52
CA TRP A 39 -5.83 16.46 14.76
C TRP A 39 -6.39 17.52 13.82
N ASP A 40 -5.95 18.76 14.01
CA ASP A 40 -6.18 19.85 13.06
C ASP A 40 -4.97 20.01 12.13
N ALA A 41 -5.11 20.80 11.07
CA ALA A 41 -4.05 20.99 10.09
C ALA A 41 -2.76 21.54 10.72
N GLU A 42 -2.88 22.39 11.74
CA GLU A 42 -1.71 23.01 12.39
C GLU A 42 -0.91 22.01 13.21
N ASN A 43 -1.58 21.14 13.98
CA ASN A 43 -0.93 20.09 14.75
C ASN A 43 -0.38 18.98 13.86
N ILE A 44 -1.03 18.68 12.73
CA ILE A 44 -0.48 17.77 11.70
C ILE A 44 0.80 18.36 11.10
N LYS A 45 0.82 19.64 10.73
CA LYS A 45 2.03 20.31 10.24
C LYS A 45 3.17 20.22 11.25
N LYS A 46 2.89 20.46 12.54
CA LYS A 46 3.90 20.30 13.60
C LYS A 46 4.43 18.87 13.65
N ALA A 47 3.58 17.85 13.58
CA ALA A 47 4.01 16.46 13.54
C ALA A 47 4.91 16.18 12.31
N ILE A 48 4.57 16.74 11.14
CA ILE A 48 5.43 16.66 9.95
C ILE A 48 6.76 17.39 10.17
N SER A 49 6.77 18.55 10.83
CA SER A 49 8.00 19.29 11.17
C SER A 49 8.90 18.51 12.13
N TRP A 50 8.33 17.72 13.06
CA TRP A 50 9.11 16.77 13.87
C TRP A 50 9.82 15.74 12.99
N GLY A 51 9.14 15.21 11.97
CA GLY A 51 9.77 14.34 10.98
C GLY A 51 10.89 15.05 10.22
N ALA A 52 10.66 16.30 9.78
CA ALA A 52 11.66 17.10 9.06
C ALA A 52 12.93 17.31 9.89
N PHE A 53 12.77 17.53 11.20
CA PHE A 53 13.91 17.67 12.11
C PHE A 53 14.84 16.46 12.05
N PHE A 54 14.30 15.23 12.11
CA PHE A 54 15.12 14.03 12.03
C PHE A 54 15.75 13.88 10.65
N GLU A 55 14.99 14.05 9.56
CA GLU A 55 15.52 13.96 8.20
C GLU A 55 16.71 14.93 7.99
N ASN A 56 16.59 16.18 8.47
CA ASN A 56 17.66 17.16 8.44
C ASN A 56 18.85 16.79 9.34
N LEU A 57 18.59 16.21 10.51
CA LEU A 57 19.67 15.72 11.38
C LEU A 57 20.47 14.62 10.67
N PHE A 58 19.81 13.67 10.01
CA PHE A 58 20.47 12.62 9.26
C PHE A 58 21.18 13.13 8.00
N SER A 59 20.67 14.16 7.33
CA SER A 59 21.39 14.78 6.23
C SER A 59 22.71 15.40 6.71
N HIS A 60 22.71 16.12 7.83
CA HIS A 60 23.95 16.66 8.41
C HIS A 60 24.91 15.56 8.87
N LEU A 61 24.39 14.47 9.46
CA LEU A 61 25.22 13.32 9.82
C LEU A 61 25.89 12.71 8.58
N SER A 62 25.18 12.62 7.45
CA SER A 62 25.72 12.06 6.20
C SER A 62 26.87 12.86 5.60
N GLU A 63 27.01 14.13 5.98
CA GLU A 63 28.12 15.00 5.58
C GLU A 63 29.37 14.84 6.47
N SER A 64 29.24 14.13 7.60
CA SER A 64 30.34 13.88 8.53
C SER A 64 31.26 12.75 8.05
N GLU A 65 32.57 12.91 8.21
CA GLU A 65 33.56 11.85 7.98
C GLU A 65 33.34 10.65 8.92
N GLU A 66 32.68 10.87 10.06
CA GLU A 66 32.38 9.86 11.08
C GLU A 66 30.98 9.25 10.93
N TYR A 67 30.28 9.49 9.80
CA TYR A 67 28.89 9.07 9.58
C TYR A 67 28.60 7.62 10.01
N GLU A 68 29.39 6.66 9.53
CA GLU A 68 29.20 5.23 9.81
C GLU A 68 29.32 4.92 11.32
N VAL A 69 30.22 5.62 12.02
CA VAL A 69 30.41 5.45 13.47
C VAL A 69 29.23 6.02 14.23
N LEU A 70 28.78 7.23 13.86
CA LEU A 70 27.68 7.94 14.51
C LEU A 70 26.35 7.22 14.32
N VAL A 71 26.06 6.76 13.10
CA VAL A 71 24.84 6.01 12.80
C VAL A 71 24.83 4.67 13.53
N LYS A 72 25.96 3.96 13.55
CA LYS A 72 26.06 2.70 14.29
C LYS A 72 25.83 2.89 15.79
N GLU A 73 26.45 3.90 16.40
CA GLU A 73 26.23 4.21 17.83
C GLU A 73 24.77 4.59 18.12
N LEU A 74 24.12 5.33 17.22
CA LEU A 74 22.70 5.64 17.34
C LEU A 74 21.81 4.40 17.21
N ASP A 75 22.07 3.53 16.24
CA ASP A 75 21.30 2.30 16.05
C ASP A 75 21.47 1.32 17.21
N GLU A 76 22.66 1.23 17.81
CA GLU A 76 22.89 0.48 19.04
C GLU A 76 22.04 1.04 20.19
N ALA A 77 21.98 2.36 20.35
CA ALA A 77 21.15 3.01 21.36
C ALA A 77 19.64 2.85 21.09
N LEU A 78 19.22 2.88 19.82
CA LEU A 78 17.83 2.62 19.43
C LEU A 78 17.43 1.16 19.65
N LEU A 79 18.35 0.23 19.44
CA LEU A 79 18.12 -1.18 19.75
C LEU A 79 17.88 -1.38 21.26
N GLU A 80 18.66 -0.71 22.11
CA GLU A 80 18.44 -0.72 23.56
C GLU A 80 17.07 -0.12 23.92
N LEU A 81 16.73 1.04 23.35
CA LEU A 81 15.46 1.73 23.57
C LEU A 81 14.25 0.86 23.20
N THR A 82 14.28 0.25 22.00
CA THR A 82 13.20 -0.57 21.43
C THR A 82 13.08 -1.95 22.09
N SER A 83 14.12 -2.41 22.79
CA SER A 83 14.11 -3.67 23.53
C SER A 83 13.31 -3.60 24.84
N SER A 84 12.93 -2.41 25.30
CA SER A 84 12.11 -2.26 26.50
C SER A 84 10.70 -2.85 26.33
N SER A 85 10.19 -3.54 27.37
CA SER A 85 8.87 -4.19 27.32
C SER A 85 7.71 -3.21 27.16
N SER A 86 7.90 -1.96 27.54
CA SER A 86 6.95 -0.87 27.39
C SER A 86 6.98 -0.21 26.01
N PHE A 87 7.93 -0.56 25.14
CA PHE A 87 8.04 0.06 23.83
C PHE A 87 6.89 -0.41 22.91
N PRO A 88 6.27 0.48 22.11
CA PRO A 88 5.21 0.11 21.19
C PRO A 88 5.67 -0.94 20.19
N GLN A 89 5.01 -2.10 20.15
CA GLN A 89 5.42 -3.22 19.29
C GLN A 89 5.37 -2.88 17.79
N GLY A 90 4.43 -2.01 17.39
CA GLY A 90 4.33 -1.52 16.01
C GLY A 90 5.48 -0.62 15.56
N LEU A 91 6.36 -0.20 16.48
CA LEU A 91 7.52 0.66 16.20
C LEU A 91 8.85 -0.04 16.54
N LYS A 92 8.84 -1.34 16.80
CA LYS A 92 10.04 -2.07 17.25
C LYS A 92 11.20 -2.07 16.23
N CYS A 93 10.91 -1.81 14.97
CA CYS A 93 11.91 -1.68 13.90
C CYS A 93 12.52 -0.26 13.78
N LEU A 94 12.26 0.64 14.73
CA LEU A 94 12.79 2.00 14.71
C LEU A 94 14.33 2.00 14.67
N SER A 95 14.88 2.60 13.62
CA SER A 95 16.31 2.72 13.33
C SER A 95 16.64 4.10 12.76
N SER A 96 17.92 4.39 12.57
CA SER A 96 18.43 5.53 11.81
C SER A 96 17.82 5.60 10.40
N GLU A 97 17.74 4.49 9.68
CA GLU A 97 17.12 4.40 8.36
C GLU A 97 15.61 4.66 8.40
N THR A 98 14.95 4.26 9.48
CA THR A 98 13.54 4.57 9.70
C THR A 98 13.37 6.09 9.93
N LEU A 99 14.19 6.67 10.80
CA LEU A 99 14.12 8.09 11.14
C LEU A 99 14.58 9.02 10.00
N SER A 100 15.43 8.55 9.08
CA SER A 100 15.81 9.32 7.87
C SER A 100 14.65 9.50 6.88
N ARG A 101 13.50 8.86 7.14
CA ARG A 101 12.24 8.98 6.38
C ARG A 101 11.07 9.38 7.29
N ALA A 102 11.36 10.04 8.41
CA ALA A 102 10.41 10.27 9.49
C ALA A 102 9.12 11.01 9.05
N ARG A 103 9.17 11.91 8.06
CA ARG A 103 7.93 12.59 7.58
C ARG A 103 6.98 11.62 6.92
N PHE A 104 7.50 10.68 6.12
CA PHE A 104 6.66 9.66 5.50
C PHE A 104 6.02 8.75 6.55
N ILE A 105 6.72 8.45 7.63
CA ILE A 105 6.17 7.65 8.73
C ILE A 105 5.03 8.40 9.40
N VAL A 106 5.19 9.69 9.70
CA VAL A 106 4.11 10.51 10.25
C VAL A 106 2.87 10.49 9.36
N LEU A 107 3.06 10.70 8.06
CA LEU A 107 1.98 10.71 7.07
C LEU A 107 1.30 9.33 6.94
N GLU A 108 2.08 8.26 6.99
CA GLU A 108 1.58 6.89 6.97
C GLU A 108 0.70 6.58 8.19
N PHE A 109 1.14 6.97 9.39
CA PHE A 109 0.32 6.84 10.60
C PHE A 109 -0.97 7.65 10.49
N PHE A 110 -0.91 8.85 9.92
CA PHE A 110 -2.10 9.66 9.71
C PHE A 110 -3.07 9.07 8.68
N SER A 111 -2.58 8.42 7.63
CA SER A 111 -3.41 7.83 6.56
C SER A 111 -3.99 6.47 6.93
N GLN A 112 -3.36 5.73 7.84
CA GLN A 112 -3.81 4.42 8.29
C GLN A 112 -4.88 4.47 9.39
N ASN A 113 -5.17 5.65 9.97
CA ASN A 113 -6.22 5.85 10.97
C ASN A 113 -7.56 5.21 10.57
N LEU A 114 -8.17 4.41 11.45
CA LEU A 114 -9.39 3.68 11.12
C LEU A 114 -10.59 4.63 10.90
N SER A 115 -10.65 5.75 11.61
CA SER A 115 -11.73 6.75 11.53
C SER A 115 -11.29 8.00 10.73
N LEU A 116 -11.08 7.87 9.42
CA LEU A 116 -10.86 9.02 8.54
C LEU A 116 -12.18 9.75 8.25
N GLY A 117 -12.65 10.52 9.23
CA GLY A 117 -13.74 11.47 8.98
C GLY A 117 -13.29 12.55 7.98
N ALA A 118 -14.24 13.15 7.25
CA ALA A 118 -13.95 14.19 6.27
C ALA A 118 -13.13 15.36 6.84
N GLY A 119 -13.35 15.72 8.11
CA GLY A 119 -12.57 16.76 8.80
C GLY A 119 -11.08 16.42 8.92
N HIS A 120 -10.76 15.18 9.30
CA HIS A 120 -9.36 14.71 9.42
C HIS A 120 -8.69 14.62 8.06
N LEU A 121 -9.40 14.12 7.04
CA LEU A 121 -8.90 14.05 5.67
C LEU A 121 -8.54 15.43 5.13
N ASN A 122 -9.43 16.41 5.32
CA ASN A 122 -9.18 17.80 4.92
C ASN A 122 -7.99 18.39 5.68
N ALA A 123 -7.90 18.15 6.99
CA ALA A 123 -6.78 18.62 7.81
C ALA A 123 -5.44 18.04 7.33
N LEU A 124 -5.40 16.73 7.04
CA LEU A 124 -4.22 16.03 6.56
C LEU A 124 -3.78 16.49 5.16
N LEU A 125 -4.72 16.62 4.23
CA LEU A 125 -4.44 17.10 2.88
C LEU A 125 -3.96 18.56 2.90
N ASN A 126 -4.64 19.43 3.66
CA ASN A 126 -4.24 20.83 3.78
C ASN A 126 -2.84 20.96 4.39
N ALA A 127 -2.57 20.25 5.49
CA ALA A 127 -1.25 20.25 6.10
C ALA A 127 -0.16 19.80 5.13
N SER A 128 -0.42 18.71 4.39
CA SER A 128 0.55 18.15 3.43
C SER A 128 0.83 19.11 2.26
N VAL A 129 -0.21 19.74 1.72
CA VAL A 129 -0.08 20.75 0.65
C VAL A 129 0.65 21.98 1.14
N GLU A 130 0.29 22.51 2.32
CA GLU A 130 0.96 23.66 2.91
C GLU A 130 2.44 23.38 3.18
N THR A 131 2.78 22.18 3.68
CA THR A 131 4.18 21.78 3.87
C THR A 131 4.92 21.66 2.54
N ASP A 132 4.34 21.04 1.51
CA ASP A 132 4.98 20.96 0.19
C ASP A 132 5.23 22.35 -0.41
N LEU A 133 4.25 23.26 -0.34
CA LEU A 133 4.38 24.62 -0.85
C LEU A 133 5.47 25.40 -0.11
N HIS A 134 5.55 25.24 1.22
CA HIS A 134 6.61 25.82 2.03
C HIS A 134 7.98 25.27 1.61
N ASP A 135 8.15 23.95 1.53
CA ASP A 135 9.43 23.32 1.21
C ASP A 135 9.91 23.64 -0.21
N LEU A 136 8.98 23.79 -1.15
CA LEU A 136 9.26 24.21 -2.52
C LEU A 136 9.43 25.73 -2.67
N ALA A 137 9.27 26.49 -1.59
CA ALA A 137 9.24 27.96 -1.58
C ALA A 137 8.26 28.56 -2.61
N ILE A 138 7.17 27.85 -2.90
CA ILE A 138 6.13 28.29 -3.84
C ILE A 138 5.20 29.26 -3.12
N SER A 139 5.13 30.48 -3.63
CA SER A 139 4.27 31.52 -3.09
C SER A 139 3.53 32.32 -4.16
N ASP A 140 3.88 32.14 -5.44
CA ASP A 140 3.30 32.85 -6.56
C ASP A 140 2.18 32.05 -7.23
N ALA A 141 1.27 32.76 -7.90
CA ALA A 141 0.12 32.14 -8.55
C ALA A 141 0.51 31.13 -9.65
N VAL A 142 1.64 31.35 -10.34
CA VAL A 142 2.10 30.44 -11.39
C VAL A 142 2.61 29.14 -10.79
N GLY A 143 3.45 29.19 -9.76
CA GLY A 143 3.94 28.01 -9.07
C GLY A 143 2.82 27.19 -8.43
N ILE A 144 1.84 27.85 -7.81
CA ILE A 144 0.65 27.18 -7.24
C ILE A 144 -0.13 26.45 -8.33
N ASN A 145 -0.36 27.08 -9.48
CA ASN A 145 -1.10 26.44 -10.58
C ASN A 145 -0.36 25.21 -11.15
N LEU A 146 0.96 25.30 -11.31
CA LEU A 146 1.78 24.16 -11.75
C LEU A 146 1.74 23.01 -10.73
N TYR A 147 1.77 23.34 -9.44
CA TYR A 147 1.65 22.36 -8.36
C TYR A 147 0.27 21.67 -8.37
N ILE A 148 -0.81 22.43 -8.53
CA ILE A 148 -2.17 21.88 -8.66
C ILE A 148 -2.30 21.00 -9.91
N GLU A 149 -1.71 21.40 -11.04
CA GLU A 149 -1.69 20.59 -12.26
C GLU A 149 -0.97 19.25 -12.04
N LYS A 150 0.17 19.26 -11.33
CA LYS A 150 0.91 18.06 -10.93
C LYS A 150 0.02 17.12 -10.10
N LEU A 151 -0.64 17.62 -9.05
CA LEU A 151 -1.53 16.80 -8.20
C LEU A 151 -2.73 16.28 -8.98
N THR A 152 -3.35 17.12 -9.81
CA THR A 152 -4.50 16.74 -10.65
C THR A 152 -4.13 15.62 -11.62
N LYS A 153 -2.95 15.70 -12.24
CA LYS A 153 -2.45 14.65 -13.13
C LYS A 153 -2.25 13.33 -12.39
N GLN A 154 -1.76 13.39 -11.16
CA GLN A 154 -1.57 12.20 -10.32
C GLN A 154 -2.89 11.51 -9.98
N VAL A 155 -3.88 12.27 -9.49
CA VAL A 155 -5.22 11.73 -9.17
C VAL A 155 -5.80 11.02 -10.40
N LYS A 156 -5.78 11.68 -11.55
CA LYS A 156 -6.27 11.10 -12.82
C LYS A 156 -5.53 9.82 -13.22
N SER A 157 -4.21 9.77 -13.03
CA SER A 157 -3.43 8.58 -13.39
C SER A 157 -3.76 7.36 -12.53
N HIS A 158 -4.22 7.56 -11.30
CA HIS A 158 -4.58 6.50 -10.37
C HIS A 158 -6.08 6.12 -10.44
N ASP A 159 -6.97 7.07 -10.78
CA ASP A 159 -8.38 6.77 -11.06
C ASP A 159 -8.54 5.83 -12.27
N VAL A 160 -7.72 6.00 -13.30
CA VAL A 160 -7.74 5.12 -14.49
C VAL A 160 -7.43 3.66 -14.14
N ILE A 161 -6.58 3.42 -13.14
CA ILE A 161 -6.23 2.06 -12.69
C ILE A 161 -7.40 1.45 -11.90
N THR A 162 -8.10 2.26 -11.10
CA THR A 162 -9.25 1.81 -10.29
C THR A 162 -10.48 1.52 -11.15
N VAL A 163 -10.68 2.24 -12.27
CA VAL A 163 -11.79 2.02 -13.20
C VAL A 163 -11.51 0.88 -14.20
N ASN A 164 -10.27 0.71 -14.64
CA ASN A 164 -9.93 -0.35 -15.62
C ASN A 164 -9.64 -1.72 -14.98
N GLY A 165 -9.50 -1.80 -13.66
CA GLY A 165 -9.23 -3.04 -12.93
C GLY A 165 -10.48 -3.82 -12.50
N LEU A 166 -11.68 -3.27 -12.71
CA LEU A 166 -12.93 -3.89 -12.26
C LEU A 166 -14.02 -3.69 -13.34
N PHE A 167 -14.46 -4.82 -13.90
CA PHE A 167 -15.57 -5.00 -14.86
C PHE A 167 -15.29 -4.69 -16.34
N VAL A 168 -14.98 -5.75 -17.09
CA VAL A 168 -15.55 -5.94 -18.43
C VAL A 168 -17.07 -5.97 -18.23
N LYS A 169 -17.71 -4.87 -18.60
CA LYS A 169 -19.16 -4.73 -18.58
C LYS A 169 -19.70 -5.40 -19.83
N ASP A 170 -20.05 -6.68 -19.75
CA ASP A 170 -20.88 -7.33 -20.78
C ASP A 170 -22.30 -6.79 -20.65
N SER A 171 -22.51 -5.62 -21.25
CA SER A 171 -23.85 -5.10 -21.49
C SER A 171 -24.56 -6.00 -22.50
N ALA A 172 -25.66 -6.59 -22.05
CA ALA A 172 -26.58 -7.40 -22.82
C ALA A 172 -26.85 -6.80 -24.22
N THR A 173 -26.47 -7.53 -25.26
CA THR A 173 -27.12 -7.45 -26.58
C THR A 173 -27.20 -8.86 -27.17
N LYS A 174 -28.42 -9.20 -27.57
CA LYS A 174 -28.92 -10.47 -28.13
C LYS A 174 -27.99 -11.05 -29.24
N PRO A 175 -27.73 -12.36 -29.31
CA PRO A 175 -26.96 -12.93 -30.41
C PRO A 175 -27.86 -13.24 -31.60
N GLU A 176 -27.66 -12.53 -32.71
CA GLU A 176 -27.96 -13.01 -34.06
C GLU A 176 -26.68 -13.65 -34.63
N PHE A 177 -26.78 -14.89 -35.09
CA PHE A 177 -25.72 -15.56 -35.84
C PHE A 177 -25.55 -14.90 -37.22
N PRO A 178 -24.31 -14.74 -37.71
CA PRO A 178 -23.92 -15.60 -38.84
C PRO A 178 -22.43 -16.01 -38.90
N ASP A 179 -22.29 -17.26 -39.36
CA ASP A 179 -21.32 -17.87 -40.27
C ASP A 179 -19.79 -17.58 -40.28
N SER A 180 -19.09 -18.72 -40.15
CA SER A 180 -17.78 -19.14 -40.67
C SER A 180 -16.83 -18.14 -41.36
N SER A 181 -15.68 -17.87 -40.73
CA SER A 181 -14.34 -18.08 -41.34
C SER A 181 -13.17 -17.87 -40.35
N LYS A 182 -12.36 -18.94 -40.26
CA LYS A 182 -10.99 -19.20 -39.72
C LYS A 182 -10.17 -18.17 -38.88
N PRO A 183 -9.29 -18.69 -37.99
CA PRO A 183 -8.69 -17.93 -36.88
C PRO A 183 -7.29 -17.35 -37.20
N LYS A 184 -6.92 -16.27 -36.53
CA LYS A 184 -5.51 -15.89 -36.28
C LYS A 184 -5.34 -15.61 -34.79
N GLY A 185 -4.44 -16.38 -34.19
CA GLY A 185 -4.27 -16.48 -32.75
C GLY A 185 -3.59 -15.28 -32.11
N LEU A 186 -3.75 -15.22 -30.79
CA LEU A 186 -2.73 -14.73 -29.89
C LEU A 186 -2.96 -15.43 -28.54
N SER A 187 -1.93 -16.11 -28.07
CA SER A 187 -1.88 -16.85 -26.82
C SER A 187 -2.03 -15.90 -25.62
N VAL A 188 -2.99 -16.17 -24.74
CA VAL A 188 -3.00 -15.62 -23.38
C VAL A 188 -2.75 -16.78 -22.43
N SER A 189 -1.51 -16.88 -21.95
CA SER A 189 -1.18 -17.70 -20.79
C SER A 189 -1.62 -16.95 -19.54
N SER A 190 -2.68 -17.43 -18.90
CA SER A 190 -3.05 -17.06 -17.55
C SER A 190 -2.00 -17.60 -16.59
N SER A 191 -1.16 -16.71 -16.06
CA SER A 191 -0.42 -16.98 -14.83
C SER A 191 -0.94 -16.04 -13.76
N VAL A 192 -1.69 -16.63 -12.84
CA VAL A 192 -2.07 -16.02 -11.57
C VAL A 192 -0.77 -15.79 -10.81
N SER A 193 -0.21 -14.59 -10.91
CA SER A 193 0.92 -14.18 -10.11
C SER A 193 0.36 -13.42 -8.92
N ALA A 194 0.39 -14.09 -7.77
CA ALA A 194 0.35 -13.43 -6.47
C ALA A 194 1.40 -12.31 -6.50
N THR A 195 0.95 -11.06 -6.58
CA THR A 195 1.84 -9.91 -6.49
C THR A 195 2.22 -9.74 -5.03
N ASN A 196 3.37 -10.33 -4.73
CA ASN A 196 4.15 -10.12 -3.53
C ASN A 196 4.17 -8.63 -3.17
N ALA A 197 3.90 -8.37 -1.89
CA ALA A 197 4.24 -7.15 -1.20
C ALA A 197 5.77 -7.00 -1.14
N SER A 198 6.39 -6.61 -2.26
CA SER A 198 7.80 -6.22 -2.31
C SER A 198 8.13 -5.63 -3.68
N ASP A 199 7.61 -4.43 -3.96
CA ASP A 199 8.19 -3.59 -5.01
C ASP A 199 8.29 -2.15 -4.51
N MET A 200 8.97 -2.00 -3.36
CA MET A 200 9.60 -0.74 -2.97
C MET A 200 10.88 -0.60 -3.80
N LYS A 201 10.71 -0.32 -5.09
CA LYS A 201 11.79 0.30 -5.86
C LYS A 201 11.92 1.69 -5.28
N THR A 202 12.93 1.88 -4.42
CA THR A 202 13.29 3.13 -3.74
C THR A 202 13.69 4.18 -4.78
N LYS A 203 12.70 4.65 -5.54
CA LYS A 203 12.77 5.93 -6.21
C LYS A 203 12.80 6.90 -5.05
N GLN A 204 13.96 7.47 -4.79
CA GLN A 204 14.18 8.51 -3.80
C GLN A 204 13.03 9.50 -3.95
N ARG A 205 12.03 9.36 -3.07
CA ARG A 205 10.87 10.27 -3.09
C ARG A 205 11.48 11.58 -2.69
N ASN A 206 11.40 12.56 -3.57
CA ASN A 206 11.87 13.89 -3.25
C ASN A 206 11.23 14.29 -1.92
N ALA A 207 12.00 14.96 -1.08
CA ALA A 207 11.63 15.40 0.26
C ALA A 207 10.41 16.35 0.30
N THR A 208 9.68 16.52 -0.81
CA THR A 208 8.65 17.53 -1.08
C THR A 208 7.43 16.93 -1.80
N ASP A 209 7.18 15.63 -1.61
CA ASP A 209 6.07 14.90 -2.25
C ASP A 209 5.04 14.39 -1.20
N HIS A 210 4.79 15.17 -0.13
CA HIS A 210 3.90 14.76 0.95
C HIS A 210 2.45 14.62 0.49
N SER A 211 1.93 15.62 -0.21
CA SER A 211 0.57 15.60 -0.78
C SER A 211 0.38 14.44 -1.75
N SER A 212 1.39 14.20 -2.60
CA SER A 212 1.41 13.09 -3.56
C SER A 212 1.34 11.74 -2.86
N PHE A 213 2.10 11.58 -1.78
CA PHE A 213 2.04 10.38 -0.95
C PHE A 213 0.66 10.18 -0.32
N ILE A 214 0.10 11.22 0.30
CA ILE A 214 -1.23 11.13 0.92
C ILE A 214 -2.32 10.82 -0.12
N ILE A 215 -2.32 11.48 -1.27
CA ILE A 215 -3.25 11.17 -2.36
C ILE A 215 -3.16 9.70 -2.75
N GLN A 216 -1.94 9.17 -2.88
CA GLN A 216 -1.74 7.76 -3.21
C GLN A 216 -2.30 6.82 -2.14
N GLU A 217 -2.04 7.08 -0.86
CA GLU A 217 -2.55 6.25 0.24
C GLU A 217 -4.08 6.33 0.37
N LEU A 218 -4.67 7.51 0.16
CA LEU A 218 -6.13 7.67 0.17
C LEU A 218 -6.80 6.94 -0.99
N LEU A 219 -6.23 6.98 -2.19
CA LEU A 219 -6.76 6.25 -3.34
C LEU A 219 -6.65 4.74 -3.15
N LYS A 220 -5.56 4.24 -2.57
CA LYS A 220 -5.44 2.81 -2.19
C LYS A 220 -6.54 2.41 -1.21
N ARG A 221 -6.76 3.21 -0.18
CA ARG A 221 -7.80 2.96 0.81
C ARG A 221 -9.19 2.99 0.20
N GLN A 222 -9.47 3.95 -0.69
CA GLN A 222 -10.73 4.02 -1.41
C GLN A 222 -10.97 2.75 -2.23
N ALA A 223 -9.95 2.25 -2.95
CA ALA A 223 -10.07 0.99 -3.69
C ALA A 223 -10.40 -0.19 -2.77
N SER A 224 -9.74 -0.30 -1.61
CA SER A 224 -10.05 -1.34 -0.62
C SER A 224 -11.49 -1.25 -0.08
N VAL A 225 -11.97 -0.05 0.22
CA VAL A 225 -13.35 0.18 0.68
C VAL A 225 -14.37 -0.18 -0.39
N SER A 226 -14.11 0.18 -1.65
CA SER A 226 -14.98 -0.20 -2.78
C SER A 226 -15.06 -1.71 -2.97
N CYS A 227 -13.95 -2.44 -2.82
CA CYS A 227 -13.94 -3.90 -2.88
C CYS A 227 -14.80 -4.52 -1.75
N LEU A 228 -14.68 -4.00 -0.53
CA LEU A 228 -15.48 -4.46 0.61
C LEU A 228 -16.98 -4.19 0.38
N SER A 229 -17.34 -3.00 -0.10
CA SER A 229 -18.72 -2.67 -0.45
C SER A 229 -19.30 -3.63 -1.50
N SER A 230 -18.50 -4.00 -2.51
CA SER A 230 -18.93 -4.99 -3.52
C SER A 230 -19.14 -6.38 -2.91
N CYS A 231 -18.27 -6.81 -1.98
CA CYS A 231 -18.48 -8.05 -1.24
C CYS A 231 -19.75 -7.98 -0.38
N GLU A 232 -20.00 -6.86 0.31
CA GLU A 232 -21.21 -6.64 1.10
C GLU A 232 -22.48 -6.71 0.24
N GLU A 233 -22.51 -6.03 -0.91
CA GLU A 233 -23.62 -6.10 -1.88
C GLU A 233 -23.89 -7.53 -2.37
N SER A 234 -22.82 -8.31 -2.58
CA SER A 234 -22.94 -9.72 -2.97
C SER A 234 -23.51 -10.60 -1.86
N LEU A 235 -23.13 -10.34 -0.60
CA LEU A 235 -23.66 -11.04 0.57
C LEU A 235 -25.12 -10.68 0.84
N ASP A 236 -25.50 -9.41 0.68
CA ASP A 236 -26.88 -8.94 0.78
C ASP A 236 -27.77 -9.62 -0.28
N SER A 237 -27.24 -9.75 -1.51
CA SER A 237 -27.91 -10.49 -2.59
C SER A 237 -28.09 -11.97 -2.25
N PHE A 238 -27.04 -12.62 -1.71
CA PHE A 238 -27.09 -14.01 -1.28
C PHE A 238 -28.06 -14.23 -0.12
N GLN A 239 -28.08 -13.32 0.85
CA GLN A 239 -29.06 -13.35 1.95
C GLN A 239 -30.49 -13.22 1.41
N GLY A 240 -30.73 -12.33 0.44
CA GLY A 240 -32.01 -12.22 -0.24
C GLY A 240 -32.47 -13.53 -0.89
N LEU A 241 -31.55 -14.28 -1.50
CA LEU A 241 -31.82 -15.59 -2.11
C LEU A 241 -32.16 -16.67 -1.06
N ILE A 242 -31.44 -16.70 0.07
CA ILE A 242 -31.72 -17.63 1.18
C ILE A 242 -33.11 -17.35 1.76
N VAL A 243 -33.40 -16.10 2.10
CA VAL A 243 -34.67 -15.71 2.72
C VAL A 243 -35.85 -15.89 1.75
N GLY A 244 -35.62 -15.73 0.44
CA GLY A 244 -36.61 -15.94 -0.60
C GLY A 244 -36.91 -17.40 -0.93
N ASN A 245 -36.21 -18.39 -0.35
CA ASN A 245 -36.33 -19.82 -0.69
C ASN A 245 -36.15 -20.15 -2.19
N ASN A 246 -35.49 -19.29 -2.97
CA ASN A 246 -35.25 -19.47 -4.40
C ASN A 246 -33.99 -20.31 -4.69
N PHE A 247 -33.60 -21.21 -3.78
CA PHE A 247 -32.42 -22.06 -3.95
C PHE A 247 -32.58 -23.12 -5.05
N SER A 248 -33.79 -23.32 -5.56
CA SER A 248 -34.09 -24.39 -6.51
C SER A 248 -33.58 -24.17 -7.94
N ASP A 249 -32.87 -23.08 -8.25
CA ASP A 249 -32.36 -22.81 -9.61
C ASP A 249 -30.85 -22.49 -9.68
N VAL A 250 -30.15 -22.28 -8.55
CA VAL A 250 -28.73 -21.87 -8.55
C VAL A 250 -27.77 -23.07 -8.55
N GLU A 251 -28.26 -24.26 -8.15
CA GLU A 251 -27.43 -25.47 -8.02
C GLU A 251 -27.07 -26.13 -9.37
N LEU A 252 -27.64 -25.67 -10.49
CA LEU A 252 -27.42 -26.29 -11.81
C LEU A 252 -26.41 -25.58 -12.73
N GLU A 253 -25.96 -24.36 -12.40
CA GLU A 253 -24.91 -23.68 -13.20
C GLU A 253 -23.50 -23.78 -12.59
N LEU A 254 -23.36 -23.95 -11.27
CA LEU A 254 -22.05 -24.08 -10.61
C LEU A 254 -21.44 -25.49 -10.66
N LEU A 255 -22.24 -26.51 -11.02
CA LEU A 255 -21.79 -27.90 -11.14
C LEU A 255 -21.65 -28.39 -12.58
N ARG A 256 -21.82 -27.50 -13.57
CA ARG A 256 -21.59 -27.84 -14.98
C ARG A 256 -20.17 -27.48 -15.42
N GLU A 257 -19.17 -27.84 -14.62
CA GLU A 257 -17.85 -28.11 -15.21
C GLU A 257 -18.00 -29.30 -16.16
N GLN A 258 -17.63 -29.09 -17.42
CA GLN A 258 -17.58 -30.17 -18.41
C GLN A 258 -16.66 -31.29 -17.91
N PRO A 259 -17.05 -32.57 -18.03
CA PRO A 259 -16.12 -33.67 -17.80
C PRO A 259 -14.98 -33.57 -18.82
N CYS A 260 -13.75 -33.55 -18.34
CA CYS A 260 -12.57 -33.69 -19.19
C CYS A 260 -12.70 -34.99 -19.99
N ASP A 261 -12.81 -34.87 -21.32
CA ASP A 261 -12.71 -36.02 -22.22
C ASP A 261 -11.36 -36.70 -21.98
N ALA A 262 -11.43 -37.95 -21.51
CA ALA A 262 -10.29 -38.83 -21.40
C ALA A 262 -9.76 -39.13 -22.81
N ILE A 263 -8.68 -38.46 -23.20
CA ILE A 263 -7.90 -38.81 -24.39
C ILE A 263 -7.18 -40.12 -24.09
N LEU A 264 -7.75 -41.22 -24.58
CA LEU A 264 -7.05 -42.49 -24.76
C LEU A 264 -5.88 -42.27 -25.74
N PRO A 265 -4.65 -42.72 -25.43
CA PRO A 265 -3.56 -42.64 -26.38
C PRO A 265 -3.78 -43.63 -27.53
N SER A 266 -3.82 -43.12 -28.76
CA SER A 266 -3.83 -43.91 -29.98
C SER A 266 -2.49 -44.65 -30.16
N PRO A 267 -2.46 -45.92 -30.63
CA PRO A 267 -1.23 -46.69 -30.77
C PRO A 267 -0.41 -46.26 -31.99
N CYS A 268 0.90 -46.07 -31.80
CA CYS A 268 1.88 -45.84 -32.87
C CYS A 268 1.96 -47.04 -33.84
N PRO A 269 1.86 -46.83 -35.17
CA PRO A 269 2.07 -47.88 -36.15
C PRO A 269 3.56 -47.92 -36.56
N HIS A 270 4.40 -48.53 -35.75
CA HIS A 270 5.69 -49.10 -36.19
C HIS A 270 6.27 -50.00 -35.09
N CYS A 271 5.71 -51.20 -34.94
CA CYS A 271 6.44 -52.35 -34.42
C CYS A 271 5.81 -53.61 -35.03
N CYS A 272 6.54 -54.26 -35.93
CA CYS A 272 6.30 -55.64 -36.29
C CYS A 272 6.53 -56.52 -35.05
N ALA A 273 5.54 -57.34 -34.70
CA ALA A 273 5.71 -58.59 -33.94
C ALA A 273 6.57 -59.58 -34.78
N PRO A 274 7.05 -60.75 -34.26
CA PRO A 274 6.56 -61.58 -33.14
C PRO A 274 7.72 -62.06 -32.23
N ALA A 275 7.62 -62.94 -31.22
CA ALA A 275 6.68 -63.99 -30.81
C ALA A 275 6.86 -64.18 -29.27
N ALA A 276 5.84 -64.55 -28.49
CA ALA A 276 5.65 -65.89 -27.90
C ALA A 276 6.92 -66.44 -27.16
N VAL A 277 6.89 -66.93 -25.92
CA VAL A 277 6.17 -68.11 -25.40
C VAL A 277 6.48 -68.21 -23.88
N ASP A 278 5.49 -68.65 -23.09
CA ASP A 278 5.48 -69.40 -21.80
C ASP A 278 6.37 -68.98 -20.60
N GLU A 279 5.81 -68.79 -19.39
CA GLU A 279 5.31 -69.78 -18.41
C GLU A 279 6.44 -70.34 -17.51
N VAL A 280 6.17 -70.27 -16.19
CA VAL A 280 6.72 -71.08 -15.09
C VAL A 280 8.12 -70.77 -14.51
N GLN A 281 8.07 -70.55 -13.19
CA GLN A 281 9.10 -70.58 -12.12
C GLN A 281 9.95 -69.33 -11.88
#